data_AF-A0ABD5NF93-F1
#
_entry.id   AF-A0ABD5NF93-F1
#
_cell.length_a   1.000
_cell.length_b   1.000
_cell.length_c   1.000
_cell.angle_alpha   90.00
_cell.angle_beta   90.00
_cell.angle_gamma   90.00
#
_symmetry.space_group_name_H-M   'P 1'
#
loop_
_entity.id
_entity.type
_entity.pdbx_description
1 polymer ?
#
loop_
_entity_poly.entity_id
_entity_poly.type
_entity_poly.pdbx_seq_one_letter_code
_entity_poly.pdbx_strand_id
1 'polypeptide(L)'
;MTPVYATRALVDVLCELAADDDPDAVSVRLAAAPAGDLRPTDGDLTGLDPETPVLSEFYFPDAGDALTSVFGVDLAAPTGQTAGRFVSHPDGNPDVSVTDDLHATLLVAVPPWESDAVRAYDRNGSRRDLVLVAAEPTESDAPR
;
A
#
# COMPACT_ATOMS: atom_id res chain seq x y z
N MET A 1 -14.88 -13.33 -6.07
CA MET A 1 -13.66 -12.95 -5.32
C MET A 1 -13.71 -11.45 -5.14
N THR A 2 -13.39 -10.94 -3.95
CA THR A 2 -13.41 -9.49 -3.72
C THR A 2 -12.07 -8.91 -4.17
N PRO A 3 -12.06 -7.90 -5.06
CA PRO A 3 -10.82 -7.23 -5.47
C PRO A 3 -10.22 -6.42 -4.31
N VAL A 4 -8.93 -6.14 -4.42
CA VAL A 4 -8.20 -5.19 -3.58
C VAL A 4 -8.10 -3.88 -4.34
N TYR A 5 -8.52 -2.78 -3.71
CA TYR A 5 -8.41 -1.45 -4.29
C TYR A 5 -7.23 -0.70 -3.68
N ALA A 6 -6.45 -0.03 -4.52
CA ALA A 6 -5.38 0.85 -4.08
C ALA A 6 -5.35 2.10 -4.97
N THR A 7 -4.94 3.24 -4.43
CA THR A 7 -4.69 4.41 -5.26
C THR A 7 -3.46 4.17 -6.14
N ARG A 8 -3.50 4.60 -7.40
CA ARG A 8 -2.35 4.50 -8.31
C ARG A 8 -1.13 5.21 -7.72
N ALA A 9 -1.33 6.42 -7.20
CA ALA A 9 -0.27 7.21 -6.59
C ALA A 9 0.45 6.48 -5.44
N LEU A 10 -0.28 5.75 -4.59
CA LEU A 10 0.34 4.93 -3.53
C LEU A 10 1.22 3.84 -4.16
N VAL A 11 0.69 3.09 -5.11
CA VAL A 11 1.42 1.95 -5.70
C VAL A 11 2.66 2.40 -6.45
N ASP A 12 2.58 3.52 -7.16
CA ASP A 12 3.72 4.10 -7.88
C ASP A 12 4.83 4.51 -6.89
N VAL A 13 4.50 5.20 -5.80
CA VAL A 13 5.48 5.57 -4.75
C VAL A 13 6.11 4.34 -4.09
N LEU A 14 5.33 3.29 -3.83
CA LEU A 14 5.86 2.04 -3.26
C LEU A 14 6.82 1.32 -4.23
N CYS A 15 6.56 1.42 -5.54
CA CYS A 15 7.45 0.88 -6.56
C CYS A 15 8.75 1.68 -6.66
N GLU A 16 8.68 3.02 -6.61
CA GLU A 16 9.86 3.89 -6.54
C GLU A 16 10.71 3.56 -5.31
N LEU A 17 10.08 3.40 -4.13
CA LEU A 17 10.76 3.02 -2.90
C LEU A 17 11.46 1.66 -3.03
N ALA A 18 10.83 0.67 -3.66
CA ALA A 18 11.43 -0.64 -3.91
C ALA A 18 12.59 -0.58 -4.91
N ALA A 19 12.51 0.28 -5.92
CA ALA A 19 13.58 0.49 -6.89
C ALA A 19 14.80 1.19 -6.27
N ASP A 20 14.57 2.14 -5.37
CA ASP A 20 15.63 2.89 -4.68
C ASP A 20 16.42 2.03 -3.68
N ASP A 21 15.76 1.05 -3.07
CA ASP A 21 16.38 0.15 -2.06
C ASP A 21 16.97 -1.12 -2.69
N ASP A 22 16.72 -1.42 -3.98
CA ASP A 22 17.27 -2.60 -4.66
C ASP A 22 18.81 -2.66 -4.54
N PRO A 23 19.41 -3.78 -4.08
CA PRO A 23 18.83 -5.13 -3.96
C PRO A 23 18.24 -5.49 -2.58
N ASP A 24 18.14 -4.54 -1.65
CA ASP A 24 17.52 -4.74 -0.35
C ASP A 24 15.98 -4.75 -0.46
N ALA A 25 15.32 -5.43 0.47
CA ALA A 25 13.87 -5.60 0.46
C ALA A 25 13.18 -4.57 1.36
N VAL A 26 12.23 -3.84 0.78
CA VAL A 26 11.35 -2.91 1.45
C VAL A 26 10.15 -3.64 2.04
N SER A 27 9.77 -3.24 3.26
CA SER A 27 8.46 -3.57 3.77
C SER A 27 7.84 -2.47 4.62
N VAL A 28 6.60 -2.11 4.28
CA VAL A 28 5.83 -1.04 4.94
C VAL A 28 4.39 -1.47 5.23
N ARG A 29 3.82 -0.88 6.28
CA ARG A 29 2.40 -1.04 6.63
C ARG A 29 1.55 -0.18 5.70
N LEU A 30 0.38 -0.67 5.31
CA LEU A 30 -0.58 0.06 4.48
C LEU A 30 -1.84 0.39 5.28
N ALA A 31 -2.38 1.58 5.06
CA ALA A 31 -3.69 2.00 5.56
C ALA A 31 -4.68 2.18 4.40
N ALA A 32 -5.95 2.02 4.71
CA ALA A 32 -7.04 2.19 3.76
C ALA A 32 -7.97 3.32 4.22
N ALA A 33 -8.39 4.13 3.28
CA ALA A 33 -9.50 5.08 3.44
C ALA A 33 -10.77 4.52 2.78
N PRO A 34 -11.96 4.87 3.27
CA PRO A 34 -13.21 4.65 2.54
C PRO A 34 -13.18 5.36 1.18
N ALA A 35 -13.73 4.76 0.13
CA ALA A 35 -13.80 5.36 -1.19
C ALA A 35 -14.53 6.72 -1.19
N GLY A 36 -15.50 6.92 -0.30
CA GLY A 36 -16.20 8.20 -0.11
C GLY A 36 -15.32 9.33 0.44
N ASP A 37 -14.19 8.99 1.07
CA ASP A 37 -13.23 9.96 1.62
C ASP A 37 -12.09 10.28 0.63
N LEU A 38 -12.13 9.68 -0.58
CA LEU A 38 -11.16 9.92 -1.63
C LEU A 38 -11.71 10.88 -2.70
N ARG A 39 -10.84 11.76 -3.19
CA ARG A 39 -11.10 12.68 -4.30
C ARG A 39 -10.58 12.07 -5.59
N PRO A 40 -11.41 11.84 -6.62
CA PRO A 40 -10.93 11.37 -7.92
C PRO A 40 -9.96 12.39 -8.54
N THR A 41 -8.81 11.91 -9.00
CA THR A 41 -7.81 12.72 -9.72
C THR A 41 -7.90 12.56 -11.23
N ASP A 42 -8.42 11.43 -11.71
CA ASP A 42 -8.79 11.20 -13.09
C ASP A 42 -10.07 10.37 -13.18
N GLY A 43 -10.99 10.79 -14.05
CA GLY A 43 -12.32 10.19 -14.16
C GLY A 43 -13.19 10.34 -12.90
N ASP A 44 -14.07 9.37 -12.69
CA ASP A 44 -15.00 9.33 -11.56
C ASP A 44 -14.85 7.98 -10.85
N LEU A 45 -14.86 8.00 -9.51
CA LEU A 45 -14.91 6.78 -8.68
C LEU A 45 -16.30 6.10 -8.75
N THR A 46 -17.24 6.66 -9.52
CA THR A 46 -18.59 6.13 -9.77
C THR A 46 -18.57 4.62 -10.02
N GLY A 47 -19.13 3.87 -9.07
CA GLY A 47 -19.25 2.41 -9.12
C GLY A 47 -18.69 1.71 -7.89
N LEU A 48 -17.84 2.38 -7.11
CA LEU A 48 -17.41 1.94 -5.79
C LEU A 48 -18.45 2.32 -4.74
N ASP A 49 -18.77 1.38 -3.84
CA ASP A 49 -19.52 1.70 -2.62
C ASP A 49 -18.67 2.67 -1.78
N PRO A 50 -19.22 3.75 -1.20
CA PRO A 50 -18.45 4.73 -0.43
C PRO A 50 -17.71 4.13 0.77
N GLU A 51 -18.19 3.01 1.30
CA GLU A 51 -17.55 2.27 2.40
C GLU A 51 -16.46 1.29 1.90
N THR A 52 -16.22 1.21 0.59
CA THR A 52 -15.20 0.31 0.04
C THR A 52 -13.82 0.77 0.52
N PRO A 53 -13.03 -0.10 1.17
CA PRO A 53 -11.69 0.25 1.59
C PRO A 53 -10.75 0.32 0.38
N VAL A 54 -10.04 1.43 0.27
CA VAL A 54 -9.02 1.69 -0.76
C VAL A 54 -7.70 1.98 -0.07
N LEU A 55 -6.67 1.17 -0.35
CA LEU A 55 -5.32 1.40 0.15
C LEU A 55 -4.79 2.73 -0.42
N SER A 56 -4.48 3.69 0.45
CA SER A 56 -4.14 5.06 0.04
C SER A 56 -2.88 5.61 0.69
N GLU A 57 -2.43 4.99 1.78
CA GLU A 57 -1.33 5.48 2.61
C GLU A 57 -0.43 4.33 3.06
N PHE A 58 0.83 4.66 3.38
CA PHE A 58 1.78 3.73 3.97
C PHE A 58 2.52 4.34 5.15
N TYR A 59 2.99 3.47 6.03
CA TYR A 59 3.73 3.82 7.24
C TYR A 59 4.89 2.84 7.41
N PHE A 60 6.09 3.34 7.66
CA PHE A 60 7.21 2.47 8.00
C PHE A 60 6.94 1.75 9.33
N PRO A 61 7.33 0.47 9.47
CA PRO A 61 7.39 -0.14 10.80
C PRO A 61 8.33 0.70 11.67
N ASP A 62 7.96 0.92 12.93
CA ASP A 62 8.72 1.75 13.88
C ASP A 62 10.22 1.48 13.74
N ALA A 63 10.96 2.53 13.40
CA ALA A 63 12.33 2.47 12.91
C ALA A 63 13.27 1.79 13.92
N GLY A 64 13.42 0.48 13.78
CA GLY A 64 14.63 -0.22 14.20
C GLY A 64 15.71 0.04 13.15
N ASP A 65 16.48 1.10 13.35
CA ASP A 65 17.81 1.37 12.77
C ASP A 65 17.99 2.04 11.39
N ALA A 66 16.96 2.38 10.61
CA ALA A 66 17.19 3.14 9.36
C ALA A 66 16.01 4.01 8.89
N LEU A 67 15.88 5.24 9.41
CA LEU A 67 15.41 6.48 8.71
C LEU A 67 15.03 7.67 9.64
N THR A 68 15.51 7.75 10.88
CA THR A 68 15.08 8.82 11.83
C THR A 68 15.59 10.25 11.52
N SER A 69 16.12 10.58 10.34
CA SER A 69 16.89 11.83 10.20
C SER A 69 16.17 13.09 9.67
N VAL A 70 14.98 13.05 9.06
CA VAL A 70 14.58 14.22 8.22
C VAL A 70 13.24 14.89 8.51
N PHE A 71 12.25 14.24 9.14
CA PHE A 71 10.92 14.86 9.22
C PHE A 71 10.32 15.10 10.60
N GLY A 72 10.92 14.64 11.71
CA GLY A 72 10.50 15.04 13.06
C GLY A 72 9.01 14.79 13.40
N VAL A 73 8.32 13.99 12.59
CA VAL A 73 6.92 13.62 12.72
C VAL A 73 6.88 12.15 13.07
N ASP A 74 6.10 11.82 14.10
CA ASP A 74 5.82 10.46 14.51
C ASP A 74 5.06 9.75 13.39
N LEU A 75 5.72 8.80 12.70
CA LEU A 75 5.15 8.00 11.61
C LEU A 75 4.37 6.78 12.14
N ALA A 76 4.05 6.76 13.43
CA ALA A 76 3.21 5.71 14.00
C ALA A 76 1.84 5.73 13.30
N ALA A 77 1.54 4.64 12.58
CA ALA A 77 0.22 4.41 12.03
C ALA A 77 -0.81 4.54 13.16
N PRO A 78 -1.90 5.30 13.00
CA PRO A 78 -2.88 5.44 14.07
C PRO A 78 -3.45 4.06 14.43
N THR A 79 -3.60 3.81 15.72
CA THR A 79 -3.92 2.49 16.29
C THR A 79 -5.20 1.92 15.65
N GLY A 80 -5.06 0.79 14.94
CA GLY A 80 -6.18 0.08 14.30
C GLY A 80 -6.31 0.24 12.78
N GLN A 81 -5.39 0.94 12.11
CA GLN A 81 -5.52 1.27 10.67
C GLN A 81 -4.65 0.46 9.70
N THR A 82 -3.95 -0.59 10.15
CA THR A 82 -3.19 -1.45 9.23
C THR A 82 -4.13 -2.35 8.43
N ALA A 83 -4.54 -1.86 7.25
CA ALA A 83 -5.40 -2.56 6.30
C ALA A 83 -4.61 -3.57 5.44
N GLY A 84 -3.29 -3.39 5.33
CA GLY A 84 -2.43 -4.32 4.61
C GLY A 84 -0.94 -4.07 4.84
N ARG A 85 -0.14 -4.76 4.04
CA ARG A 85 1.32 -4.64 4.00
C ARG A 85 1.81 -4.63 2.56
N PHE A 86 2.88 -3.90 2.31
CA PHE A 86 3.64 -3.96 1.07
C PHE A 86 4.98 -4.64 1.34
N VAL A 87 5.42 -5.48 0.41
CA VAL A 87 6.73 -6.14 0.40
C VAL A 87 7.29 -6.11 -1.01
N SER A 88 8.57 -5.79 -1.15
CA SER A 88 9.30 -5.93 -2.41
C SER A 88 10.11 -7.23 -2.42
N HIS A 89 10.09 -7.93 -3.55
CA HIS A 89 10.88 -9.14 -3.79
C HIS A 89 11.90 -8.89 -4.92
N PRO A 90 13.14 -8.46 -4.59
CA PRO A 90 14.19 -8.16 -5.58
C PRO A 90 14.61 -9.37 -6.41
N ASP A 91 14.36 -10.59 -5.93
CA ASP A 91 14.62 -11.85 -6.65
C ASP A 91 13.62 -12.11 -7.80
N GLY A 92 12.57 -11.28 -7.91
CA GLY A 92 11.56 -11.37 -8.96
C GLY A 92 10.46 -12.38 -8.69
N ASN A 93 10.41 -13.01 -7.52
CA ASN A 93 9.35 -13.94 -7.18
C ASN A 93 8.10 -13.20 -6.70
N PRO A 94 6.96 -13.22 -7.42
CA PRO A 94 5.78 -12.49 -6.99
C PRO A 94 4.96 -13.20 -5.91
N ASP A 95 5.28 -14.46 -5.58
CA ASP A 95 4.50 -15.25 -4.63
C ASP A 95 4.79 -14.90 -3.17
N VAL A 96 3.77 -15.03 -2.34
CA VAL A 96 3.87 -14.84 -0.89
C VAL A 96 4.87 -15.83 -0.29
N SER A 97 5.83 -15.31 0.46
CA SER A 97 6.80 -16.08 1.22
C SER A 97 6.31 -16.33 2.66
N VAL A 98 6.85 -17.37 3.32
CA VAL A 98 6.52 -17.68 4.73
C VAL A 98 6.94 -16.54 5.68
N THR A 99 7.87 -15.68 5.26
CA THR A 99 8.35 -14.50 6.00
C THR A 99 7.46 -13.28 5.83
N ASP A 100 6.48 -13.32 4.93
CA ASP A 100 5.53 -12.24 4.79
C ASP A 100 4.51 -12.31 5.92
N ASP A 101 4.58 -11.32 6.82
CA ASP A 101 3.50 -11.07 7.77
C ASP A 101 2.23 -10.71 6.98
N LEU A 102 1.38 -11.71 6.82
CA LEU A 102 0.10 -11.60 6.16
C LEU A 102 -0.87 -10.82 7.05
N HIS A 103 -0.80 -9.50 6.92
CA HIS A 103 -1.92 -8.62 7.28
C HIS A 103 -3.17 -8.97 6.43
N ALA A 104 -4.30 -8.32 6.70
CA ALA A 104 -5.56 -8.59 6.00
C ALA A 104 -5.42 -8.60 4.46
N THR A 105 -4.51 -7.78 3.93
CA THR A 105 -4.13 -7.70 2.52
C THR A 105 -2.61 -7.56 2.38
N LEU A 106 -1.99 -8.24 1.41
CA LEU A 106 -0.56 -8.11 1.07
C LEU A 106 -0.41 -7.65 -0.39
N LEU A 107 0.41 -6.63 -0.61
CA LEU A 107 0.88 -6.21 -1.94
C LEU A 107 2.34 -6.63 -2.11
N VAL A 108 2.65 -7.37 -3.17
CA VAL A 108 4.00 -7.81 -3.52
C VAL A 108 4.43 -7.12 -4.81
N ALA A 109 5.54 -6.38 -4.77
CA ALA A 109 6.19 -5.82 -5.95
C ALA A 109 7.46 -6.60 -6.31
N VAL A 110 7.75 -6.67 -7.60
CA VAL A 110 8.94 -7.31 -8.16
C VAL A 110 9.53 -6.43 -9.26
N PRO A 111 10.83 -6.56 -9.61
CA PRO A 111 11.39 -5.94 -10.81
C PRO A 111 10.52 -6.23 -12.05
N PRO A 112 10.28 -5.26 -12.93
CA PRO A 112 10.97 -3.98 -13.07
C PRO A 112 10.42 -2.83 -12.20
N TRP A 113 9.68 -3.11 -11.12
CA TRP A 113 9.13 -2.09 -10.21
C TRP A 113 8.10 -1.19 -10.89
N GLU A 114 7.18 -1.83 -11.61
CA GLU A 114 6.06 -1.16 -12.27
C GLU A 114 4.76 -1.53 -11.56
N SER A 115 3.79 -0.63 -11.52
CA SER A 115 2.51 -0.89 -10.84
C SER A 115 1.77 -2.11 -11.42
N ASP A 116 1.94 -2.40 -12.71
CA ASP A 116 1.43 -3.62 -13.38
C ASP A 116 2.13 -4.92 -12.94
N ALA A 117 3.31 -4.83 -12.32
CA ALA A 117 4.05 -5.96 -11.74
C ALA A 117 3.57 -6.28 -10.31
N VAL A 118 2.84 -5.37 -9.66
CA VAL A 118 2.36 -5.54 -8.29
C VAL A 118 1.23 -6.57 -8.22
N ARG A 119 1.24 -7.39 -7.17
CA ARG A 119 0.30 -8.48 -6.92
C ARG A 119 -0.36 -8.34 -5.57
N ALA A 120 -1.68 -8.51 -5.54
CA ALA A 120 -2.44 -8.50 -4.30
C ALA A 120 -2.76 -9.93 -3.83
N TYR A 121 -2.64 -10.16 -2.54
CA TYR A 121 -2.98 -11.41 -1.87
C TYR A 121 -3.82 -11.11 -0.64
N ASP A 122 -4.72 -12.03 -0.29
CA ASP A 122 -5.41 -11.97 1.00
C ASP A 122 -4.58 -12.63 2.11
N ARG A 123 -5.11 -12.58 3.34
CA ARG A 123 -4.52 -13.25 4.52
C ARG A 123 -4.29 -14.77 4.38
N ASN A 124 -4.89 -15.41 3.38
CA ASN A 124 -4.76 -16.84 3.11
C ASN A 124 -3.72 -17.11 2.01
N GLY A 125 -3.01 -16.09 1.52
CA GLY A 125 -2.07 -16.19 0.40
C GLY A 125 -2.79 -16.41 -0.95
N SER A 126 -4.10 -16.22 -1.01
CA SER A 126 -4.86 -16.35 -2.26
C SER A 126 -4.77 -15.07 -3.05
N ARG A 127 -4.36 -15.18 -4.31
CA ARG A 127 -4.25 -14.05 -5.23
C ARG A 127 -5.60 -13.35 -5.41
N ARG A 128 -5.57 -12.02 -5.37
CA ARG A 128 -6.70 -11.13 -5.60
C ARG A 128 -6.43 -10.24 -6.80
N ASP A 129 -7.49 -9.78 -7.44
CA ASP A 129 -7.38 -8.74 -8.45
C ASP A 129 -7.02 -7.43 -7.75
N LEU A 130 -5.95 -6.78 -8.21
CA LEU A 130 -5.57 -5.43 -7.78
C LEU A 130 -6.19 -4.43 -8.75
N VAL A 131 -7.03 -3.53 -8.24
CA VAL A 131 -7.66 -2.47 -9.01
C VAL A 131 -7.08 -1.14 -8.57
N LEU A 132 -6.38 -0.48 -9.49
CA LEU A 132 -5.80 0.84 -9.25
C LEU A 132 -6.83 1.92 -9.54
N VAL A 133 -7.10 2.76 -8.54
CA VAL A 133 -7.98 3.92 -8.68
C VAL A 133 -7.17 5.20 -8.80
N ALA A 134 -7.61 6.11 -9.67
CA ALA A 134 -7.03 7.44 -9.80
C ALA A 134 -7.72 8.38 -8.81
N ALA A 135 -7.29 8.33 -7.55
CA ALA A 135 -7.83 9.16 -6.49
C ALA A 135 -6.76 9.46 -5.43
N GLU A 136 -6.99 10.53 -4.69
CA GLU A 136 -6.15 10.98 -3.58
C GLU A 136 -6.98 11.13 -2.30
N PRO A 137 -6.37 11.01 -1.11
CA PRO A 137 -7.06 11.35 0.14
C PRO A 137 -7.60 12.77 0.05
N THR A 138 -8.86 12.96 0.43
CA THR A 138 -9.30 14.33 0.76
C THR A 138 -8.44 14.78 1.94
N GLU A 139 -7.96 16.02 1.99
CA GLU A 139 -7.34 16.58 3.19
C GLU A 139 -8.32 16.39 4.36
N SER A 140 -8.15 15.30 5.10
CA SER A 140 -8.88 15.04 6.33
C SER A 140 -8.32 16.04 7.31
N ASP A 141 -9.21 16.80 7.95
CA ASP A 141 -8.91 17.83 8.93
C ASP A 141 -7.96 17.24 9.99
N ALA A 142 -6.65 17.37 9.76
CA ALA A 142 -5.65 17.00 10.74
C ALA A 142 -5.99 17.84 11.97
N PRO A 143 -6.25 17.23 13.15
CA PRO A 143 -6.60 18.01 14.31
C PRO A 143 -5.47 19.00 14.59
N ARG A 144 -5.81 20.30 14.52
CA ARG A 144 -4.94 21.40 14.94
C ARG A 144 -4.64 21.34 16.44
#